data_AF-X1INN8-F1
#
_entry.id   AF-X1INN8-F1
#
_cell.length_a   1.000
_cell.length_b   1.000
_cell.length_c   1.000
_cell.angle_alpha   90.00
_cell.angle_beta   90.00
_cell.angle_gamma   90.00
#
_symmetry.space_group_name_H-M   'P 1'
#
loop_
_entity.id
_entity.type
_entity.pdbx_description
1 polymer ?
#
loop_
_entity_poly.entity_id
_entity_poly.type
_entity_poly.pdbx_seq_one_letter_code
_entity_poly.pdbx_strand_id
1 'polypeptide(L)'
;MKQGVLSRYRDFLPVTPATPLITLGEGDTPLVRSRVLEKELGCGELYFKLEGCNPTGSFKDRDMVVAGLTLVQEHYLRRDKYFRLSPAHQPQQRWKL
;
A
#
# COMPACT_ATOMS: atom_id res chain seq x y z
N MET A 1 2.59 -11.48 10.96
CA MET A 1 2.12 -10.18 10.44
C MET A 1 1.22 -10.43 9.24
N LYS A 2 0.15 -9.62 9.07
CA LYS A 2 -0.70 -9.69 7.87
C LYS A 2 0.11 -9.35 6.61
N GLN A 3 -0.29 -9.87 5.44
CA GLN A 3 0.45 -9.69 4.18
C GLN A 3 0.34 -8.27 3.57
N GLY A 4 -0.68 -7.47 3.95
CA GLY A 4 -0.90 -6.14 3.38
C GLY A 4 -1.59 -6.15 2.01
N VAL A 5 -2.03 -4.97 1.57
CA VAL A 5 -2.73 -4.75 0.29
C VAL A 5 -1.79 -4.95 -0.89
N LEU A 6 -0.56 -4.44 -0.82
CA LEU A 6 0.41 -4.53 -1.93
C LEU A 6 0.76 -5.98 -2.30
N SER A 7 0.92 -6.85 -1.31
CA SER A 7 1.21 -8.27 -1.54
C SER A 7 -0.02 -9.00 -2.08
N ARG A 8 -1.20 -8.76 -1.48
CA ARG A 8 -2.43 -9.49 -1.82
C ARG A 8 -2.96 -9.17 -3.20
N TYR A 9 -2.84 -7.92 -3.64
CA TYR A 9 -3.39 -7.43 -4.90
C TYR A 9 -2.30 -7.04 -5.90
N ARG A 10 -1.10 -7.66 -5.78
CA ARG A 10 0.07 -7.36 -6.61
C ARG A 10 -0.26 -7.31 -8.10
N ASP A 11 -1.02 -8.29 -8.57
CA ASP A 11 -1.35 -8.45 -10.00
C ASP A 11 -2.31 -7.36 -10.53
N PHE A 12 -2.95 -6.61 -9.64
CA PHE A 12 -3.90 -5.54 -9.97
C PHE A 12 -3.33 -4.13 -9.71
N LEU A 13 -2.11 -4.04 -9.17
CA LEU A 13 -1.47 -2.79 -8.80
C LEU A 13 -0.27 -2.53 -9.73
N PRO A 14 0.13 -1.26 -9.95
CA PRO A 14 1.28 -0.91 -10.78
C PRO A 14 2.60 -1.19 -10.04
N VAL A 15 2.83 -2.45 -9.66
CA VAL A 15 4.00 -2.91 -8.89
C VAL A 15 4.81 -3.92 -9.70
N THR A 16 6.11 -3.78 -9.66
CA THR A 16 7.07 -4.65 -10.37
C THR A 16 7.77 -5.60 -9.39
N PRO A 17 8.52 -6.61 -9.85
CA PRO A 17 9.38 -7.42 -8.98
C PRO A 17 10.37 -6.59 -8.14
N ALA A 18 10.85 -5.46 -8.66
CA ALA A 18 11.77 -4.56 -7.98
C ALA A 18 11.09 -3.57 -7.01
N THR A 19 9.76 -3.52 -7.02
CA THR A 19 8.98 -2.59 -6.20
C THR A 19 8.99 -3.04 -4.74
N PRO A 20 9.44 -2.21 -3.79
CA PRO A 20 9.47 -2.57 -2.37
C PRO A 20 8.04 -2.73 -1.83
N LEU A 21 7.77 -3.84 -1.16
CA LEU A 21 6.46 -4.11 -0.56
C LEU A 21 6.42 -3.55 0.87
N ILE A 22 6.06 -2.27 0.97
CA ILE A 22 5.88 -1.58 2.26
C ILE A 22 4.49 -1.90 2.79
N THR A 23 4.38 -2.28 4.06
CA THR A 23 3.09 -2.60 4.68
C THR A 23 3.07 -2.27 6.17
N LEU A 24 1.90 -1.92 6.68
CA LEU A 24 1.59 -1.88 8.11
C LEU A 24 0.70 -3.06 8.54
N GLY A 25 0.43 -4.00 7.62
CA GLY A 25 -0.54 -5.07 7.80
C GLY A 25 -1.98 -4.64 7.51
N GLU A 26 -2.16 -3.59 6.70
CA GLU A 26 -3.45 -3.05 6.28
C GLU A 26 -4.26 -4.02 5.42
N GLY A 27 -5.58 -3.84 5.43
CA GLY A 27 -6.52 -4.71 4.78
C GLY A 27 -6.93 -5.93 5.60
N ASP A 28 -7.56 -6.89 4.91
CA ASP A 28 -8.18 -8.07 5.52
C ASP A 28 -8.98 -7.73 6.81
N THR A 29 -9.79 -6.67 6.69
CA THR A 29 -10.64 -6.16 7.74
C THR A 29 -11.91 -7.01 7.85
N PRO A 30 -12.49 -7.16 9.05
CA PRO A 30 -13.69 -7.98 9.23
C PRO A 30 -14.86 -7.55 8.34
N LEU A 31 -15.60 -8.53 7.83
CA LEU A 31 -16.89 -8.35 7.19
C LEU A 31 -17.95 -8.94 8.13
N VAL A 32 -18.69 -8.08 8.83
CA VAL A 32 -19.57 -8.47 9.94
C VAL A 32 -21.02 -8.32 9.52
N ARG A 33 -21.79 -9.41 9.60
CA ARG A 33 -23.23 -9.39 9.29
C ARG A 33 -24.03 -8.74 10.42
N SER A 34 -24.98 -7.88 10.08
CA SER A 34 -25.90 -7.25 11.04
C SER A 34 -27.29 -7.84 11.00
N ARG A 35 -27.55 -8.84 11.85
CA ARG A 35 -28.85 -9.54 11.93
C ARG A 35 -30.01 -8.67 12.43
N VAL A 36 -29.71 -7.58 13.13
CA VAL A 36 -30.73 -6.66 13.66
C VAL A 36 -31.14 -5.67 12.57
N LEU A 37 -30.18 -4.95 12.02
CA LEU A 37 -30.44 -3.93 11.00
C LEU A 37 -30.93 -4.53 9.69
N GLU A 38 -30.52 -5.76 9.33
CA GLU A 38 -31.03 -6.42 8.13
C GLU A 38 -32.55 -6.68 8.20
N LYS A 39 -33.09 -6.96 9.41
CA LYS A 39 -34.52 -7.11 9.65
C LYS A 39 -35.25 -5.78 9.69
N GLU A 40 -34.66 -4.79 10.36
CA GLU A 40 -35.23 -3.46 10.50
C GLU A 40 -35.38 -2.73 9.15
N LEU A 41 -34.39 -2.88 8.27
CA LEU A 41 -34.38 -2.25 6.94
C LEU A 41 -35.09 -3.09 5.86
N GLY A 42 -35.44 -4.34 6.15
CA GLY A 42 -36.07 -5.24 5.18
C GLY A 42 -35.22 -5.55 3.94
N CYS A 43 -33.91 -5.38 4.01
CA CYS A 43 -33.00 -5.43 2.84
C CYS A 43 -32.36 -6.81 2.60
N GLY A 44 -32.74 -7.84 3.34
CA GLY A 44 -32.20 -9.20 3.19
C GLY A 44 -30.94 -9.41 4.04
N GLU A 45 -29.77 -9.54 3.42
CA GLU A 45 -28.50 -9.71 4.13
C GLU A 45 -27.72 -8.39 4.17
N LEU A 46 -27.37 -7.93 5.39
CA LEU A 46 -26.61 -6.69 5.58
C LEU A 46 -25.25 -6.96 6.22
N TYR A 47 -24.19 -6.40 5.65
CA TYR A 47 -22.83 -6.55 6.13
C TYR A 47 -22.11 -5.21 6.31
N PHE A 48 -21.31 -5.12 7.36
CA PHE A 48 -20.40 -4.01 7.63
C PHE A 48 -18.97 -4.42 7.32
N LYS A 49 -18.31 -3.64 6.46
CA LYS A 49 -16.87 -3.74 6.22
C LYS A 49 -16.14 -2.84 7.22
N LEU A 50 -15.54 -3.44 8.25
CA LEU A 50 -14.98 -2.70 9.38
C LEU A 50 -13.57 -2.14 9.09
N GLU A 51 -13.50 -1.10 8.27
CA GLU A 51 -12.24 -0.44 7.90
C GLU A 51 -11.53 0.28 9.06
N GLY A 52 -12.21 0.47 10.19
CA GLY A 52 -11.60 0.94 11.43
C GLY A 52 -10.62 -0.07 12.07
N CYS A 53 -10.58 -1.32 11.59
CA CYS A 53 -9.64 -2.34 12.06
C CYS A 53 -8.29 -2.32 11.31
N ASN A 54 -8.06 -1.34 10.44
CA ASN A 54 -6.73 -1.09 9.87
C ASN A 54 -5.78 -0.48 10.93
N PRO A 55 -4.45 -0.57 10.72
CA PRO A 55 -3.44 -0.10 11.68
C PRO A 55 -3.63 1.31 12.26
N THR A 56 -4.04 2.30 11.45
CA THR A 56 -4.28 3.69 11.90
C THR A 56 -5.73 3.97 12.26
N GLY A 57 -6.60 2.96 12.19
CA GLY A 57 -8.01 3.10 12.49
C GLY A 57 -8.86 3.66 11.35
N SER A 58 -8.36 3.68 10.11
CA SER A 58 -9.15 4.13 8.96
C SER A 58 -8.84 3.39 7.67
N PHE A 59 -9.77 3.47 6.71
CA PHE A 59 -9.59 2.89 5.37
C PHE A 59 -8.38 3.45 4.61
N LYS A 60 -7.88 4.63 5.01
CA LYS A 60 -6.80 5.34 4.31
C LYS A 60 -5.48 4.59 4.31
N ASP A 61 -5.29 3.63 5.21
CA ASP A 61 -4.05 2.83 5.23
C ASP A 61 -3.83 2.10 3.91
N ARG A 62 -4.92 1.65 3.27
CA ARG A 62 -4.86 0.97 1.97
C ARG A 62 -4.33 1.89 0.87
N ASP A 63 -4.83 3.12 0.84
CA ASP A 63 -4.42 4.11 -0.17
C ASP A 63 -3.02 4.63 0.13
N MET A 64 -2.68 4.80 1.41
CA MET A 64 -1.40 5.34 1.81
C MET A 64 -0.22 4.44 1.48
N VAL A 65 -0.36 3.12 1.55
CA VAL A 65 0.72 2.22 1.12
C VAL A 65 0.97 2.28 -0.38
N VAL A 66 -0.08 2.44 -1.20
CA VAL A 66 0.04 2.58 -2.66
C VAL A 66 0.62 3.94 -3.05
N ALA A 67 0.15 5.01 -2.42
CA ALA A 67 0.66 6.37 -2.64
C ALA A 67 2.11 6.50 -2.18
N GLY A 68 2.41 6.03 -0.97
CA GLY A 68 3.76 6.02 -0.42
C GLY A 68 4.74 5.28 -1.32
N LEU A 69 4.34 4.13 -1.86
CA LEU A 69 5.15 3.40 -2.83
C LEU A 69 5.45 4.24 -4.08
N THR A 70 4.43 4.83 -4.68
CA THR A 70 4.58 5.63 -5.91
C THR A 70 5.52 6.81 -5.68
N LEU A 71 5.38 7.50 -4.55
CA LEU A 71 6.24 8.62 -4.17
C LEU A 71 7.69 8.20 -3.97
N VAL A 72 7.93 7.07 -3.29
CA VAL A 72 9.27 6.53 -3.12
C VAL A 72 9.89 6.20 -4.47
N GLN A 73 9.15 5.51 -5.34
CA GLN A 73 9.61 5.14 -6.68
C GLN A 73 9.97 6.37 -7.51
N GLU A 74 9.11 7.40 -7.54
CA GLU A 74 9.38 8.65 -8.23
C GLU A 74 10.61 9.38 -7.67
N HIS A 75 10.75 9.42 -6.35
CA HIS A 75 11.89 10.07 -5.71
C HIS A 75 13.22 9.39 -6.08
N TYR A 76 13.24 8.05 -6.12
CA TYR A 76 14.42 7.30 -6.60
C TYR A 76 14.73 7.61 -8.06
N LEU A 77 13.75 7.57 -8.96
CA LEU A 77 13.95 7.87 -10.38
C LEU A 77 14.43 9.31 -10.61
N ARG A 78 13.92 10.28 -9.85
CA ARG A 78 14.40 11.66 -9.91
C ARG A 78 15.84 11.78 -9.42
N ARG A 79 16.20 11.19 -8.26
CA ARG A 79 17.58 11.21 -7.75
C ARG A 79 18.58 10.60 -8.73
N ASP A 80 18.24 9.47 -9.33
CA ASP A 80 19.08 8.80 -10.33
C ASP A 80 19.33 9.66 -11.56
N LYS A 81 18.29 10.36 -12.04
CA LYS A 81 18.40 11.30 -13.16
C LYS A 81 19.29 12.49 -12.83
N TYR A 82 19.15 13.09 -11.65
CA TYR A 82 20.02 14.18 -11.21
C TYR A 82 21.48 13.74 -11.03
N PHE A 83 21.71 12.54 -10.52
CA PHE A 83 23.06 11.99 -10.38
C PHE A 83 23.71 11.74 -11.76
N ARG A 84 22.97 11.20 -12.72
CA ARG A 84 23.46 10.98 -14.10
C ARG A 84 23.71 12.26 -14.89
N LEU A 85 23.02 13.35 -14.59
CA LEU A 85 23.13 14.63 -15.30
C LEU A 85 24.13 15.62 -14.64
N SER A 86 24.71 15.27 -13.49
CA SER A 86 25.72 16.10 -12.83
C SER A 86 27.10 15.88 -13.47
N PRO A 87 27.72 16.90 -14.10
CA PRO A 87 29.07 16.78 -14.68
C PRO A 87 30.17 16.52 -13.63
N ALA A 88 29.85 16.69 -12.34
CA ALA A 88 30.81 16.66 -11.24
C ALA A 88 31.07 15.26 -10.65
N HIS A 89 30.36 14.21 -11.09
CA HIS A 89 30.46 12.88 -10.47
C HIS A 89 30.61 11.77 -11.52
N GLN A 90 31.77 11.69 -12.17
CA GLN A 90 32.25 10.43 -12.70
C GLN A 90 32.62 9.50 -11.53
N PRO A 91 32.05 8.29 -11.41
CA PRO A 91 32.20 7.46 -10.22
C PRO A 91 33.57 6.79 -10.19
N GLN A 92 34.50 7.33 -9.41
CA GLN A 92 35.52 6.49 -8.81
C GLN A 92 34.93 5.76 -7.60
N GLN A 93 34.67 4.48 -7.81
CA GLN A 93 34.62 3.38 -6.83
C GLN A 93 34.17 3.70 -5.39
N ARG A 94 32.89 3.47 -5.13
CA ARG A 94 32.32 3.08 -3.83
C ARG A 94 31.01 2.43 -4.21
N TRP A 95 30.79 1.12 -4.08
CA TRP A 95 30.60 0.39 -2.83
C TRP A 95 31.02 -1.09 -3.01
N LYS A 96 32.10 -1.49 -2.34
CA LYS A 96 32.26 -2.85 -1.82
C LYS A 96 31.84 -2.81 -0.35
N LEU A 97 31.12 -3.85 0.06
CA LEU A 97 30.46 -4.11 1.35
C LEU A 97 29.06 -3.53 1.47
#